data_AF-A0A7Y9W1B9-F1
#
_entry.id   AF-A0A7Y9W1B9-F1
#
_cell.length_a   1.000
_cell.length_b   1.000
_cell.length_c   1.000
_cell.angle_alpha   90.00
_cell.angle_beta   90.00
_cell.angle_gamma   90.00
#
_symmetry.space_group_name_H-M   'P 1'
#
loop_
_entity.id
_entity.type
_entity.pdbx_description
1 polymer ?
#
loop_
_entity_poly.entity_id
_entity_poly.type
_entity_poly.pdbx_seq_one_letter_code
_entity_poly.pdbx_strand_id
1 'polypeptide(L)'
;MKTASLILAMAAAFGTYTLAHAEGQDAATLKGIYDNGRNMSGLIKSCVDKGFLKADSTENANKMAAFVGNMPGDFDKRDGDKSEQSGRKGEVFTDGEYKSLESNLPPNLTLKQWCEQADQGMREGLKRVGL
;
A
#
# COMPACT_ATOMS: atom_id res chain seq x y z
N MET A 1 33.32 31.34 4.87
CA MET A 1 33.12 30.43 6.03
C MET A 1 32.23 31.14 7.04
N LYS A 2 31.02 30.63 7.27
CA LYS A 2 30.21 30.90 8.47
C LYS A 2 29.29 29.70 8.65
N THR A 3 29.83 28.71 9.35
CA THR A 3 29.13 27.54 9.84
C THR A 3 28.49 27.83 11.19
N ALA A 4 27.46 27.03 11.49
CA ALA A 4 26.86 26.74 12.78
C ALA A 4 25.78 27.73 13.25
N SER A 5 24.59 27.31 13.67
CA SER A 5 23.93 26.01 13.66
C SER A 5 22.46 26.34 13.94
N LEU A 6 21.57 26.14 12.97
CA LEU A 6 20.14 26.10 13.26
C LEU A 6 19.84 24.73 13.87
N ILE A 7 19.79 24.70 15.20
CA ILE A 7 19.19 23.61 15.96
C ILE A 7 17.69 23.65 15.64
N LEU A 8 17.26 22.90 14.62
CA LEU A 8 15.86 22.54 14.48
C LEU A 8 15.64 21.32 15.36
N ALA A 9 15.00 21.58 16.51
CA ALA A 9 14.58 20.55 17.44
C ALA A 9 13.71 19.52 16.72
N MET A 10 14.21 18.29 16.69
CA MET A 10 13.39 17.09 16.55
C MET A 10 12.36 17.03 17.69
N ALA A 11 11.24 16.34 17.41
CA ALA A 11 10.17 15.98 18.34
C ALA A 11 9.06 17.02 18.57
N ALA A 12 8.22 17.23 17.55
CA ALA A 12 6.82 17.65 17.74
C ALA A 12 5.96 17.27 16.53
N ALA A 13 5.75 15.96 16.31
CA ALA A 13 4.63 15.46 15.50
C ALA A 13 3.95 14.25 16.15
N PHE A 14 4.17 14.04 17.44
CA PHE A 14 3.46 13.06 18.26
C PHE A 14 2.87 13.80 19.46
N GLY A 15 1.72 14.45 19.26
CA GLY A 15 1.06 15.15 20.34
C GLY A 15 -0.20 15.88 19.89
N THR A 16 -1.35 15.34 20.29
CA THR A 16 -2.73 15.82 20.11
C THR A 16 -3.55 15.23 18.95
N TYR A 17 -3.56 13.90 18.81
CA TYR A 17 -4.85 13.25 18.52
C TYR A 17 -5.58 13.13 19.84
N THR A 18 -6.37 14.13 20.16
CA THR A 18 -7.43 14.03 21.15
C THR A 18 -8.20 12.73 20.93
N LEU A 19 -8.28 11.90 21.97
CA LEU A 19 -9.15 10.73 22.03
C LEU A 19 -10.61 11.21 21.94
N ALA A 20 -11.16 11.23 20.73
CA ALA A 20 -12.58 11.40 20.49
C ALA A 20 -12.95 10.96 19.07
N HIS A 21 -12.85 9.66 18.76
CA HIS A 21 -13.58 9.07 17.62
C HIS A 21 -13.96 7.63 17.98
N ALA A 22 -15.17 7.46 18.48
CA ALA A 22 -15.87 6.18 18.51
C ALA A 22 -16.79 6.02 17.29
N GLU A 23 -16.57 6.83 16.25
CA GLU A 23 -17.09 6.61 14.92
C GLU A 23 -16.12 5.71 14.14
N GLY A 24 -16.65 4.67 13.49
CA GLY A 24 -15.87 3.83 12.59
C GLY A 24 -15.18 4.65 11.50
N GLN A 25 -14.19 4.06 10.83
CA GLN A 25 -13.51 4.72 9.70
C GLN A 25 -14.55 5.24 8.70
N ASP A 26 -14.40 6.49 8.25
CA ASP A 26 -15.33 7.08 7.29
C ASP A 26 -15.25 6.36 5.94
N ALA A 27 -16.32 6.47 5.13
CA ALA A 27 -16.45 5.74 3.88
C ALA A 27 -15.34 6.06 2.86
N ALA A 28 -14.78 7.28 2.87
CA ALA A 28 -13.70 7.65 1.97
C ALA A 28 -12.38 6.98 2.39
N THR A 29 -12.11 6.92 3.69
CA THR A 29 -10.98 6.16 4.24
C THR A 29 -11.10 4.67 3.90
N LEU A 30 -12.27 4.05 4.07
CA LEU A 30 -12.51 2.65 3.73
C LEU A 30 -12.31 2.37 2.23
N LYS A 31 -12.83 3.25 1.36
CA LYS A 31 -12.59 3.18 -0.09
C LYS A 31 -11.10 3.23 -0.42
N GLY A 32 -10.36 4.15 0.19
CA GLY A 32 -8.91 4.29 -0.01
C GLY A 32 -8.14 3.03 0.37
N ILE A 33 -8.48 2.42 1.51
CA ILE A 33 -7.87 1.14 1.95
C ILE A 33 -8.21 0.02 0.96
N TYR A 34 -9.46 -0.06 0.53
CA TYR A 34 -9.91 -1.07 -0.43
C TYR A 34 -9.19 -0.95 -1.77
N ASP A 35 -9.22 0.23 -2.40
CA ASP A 35 -8.61 0.45 -3.72
C ASP A 35 -7.09 0.23 -3.66
N ASN A 36 -6.42 0.71 -2.61
CA ASN A 36 -4.99 0.48 -2.42
C ASN A 36 -4.68 -1.01 -2.18
N GLY A 37 -5.49 -1.71 -1.37
CA GLY A 37 -5.32 -3.15 -1.15
C GLY A 37 -5.48 -3.96 -2.43
N ARG A 38 -6.44 -3.59 -3.29
CA ARG A 38 -6.63 -4.17 -4.63
C ARG A 38 -5.43 -3.89 -5.53
N ASN A 39 -4.95 -2.64 -5.57
CA ASN A 39 -3.77 -2.24 -6.35
C ASN A 39 -2.49 -2.97 -5.90
N MET A 40 -2.21 -3.01 -4.60
CA MET A 40 -1.06 -3.75 -4.03
C MET A 40 -1.13 -5.23 -4.33
N SER A 41 -2.32 -5.83 -4.28
CA SER A 41 -2.51 -7.23 -4.68
C SER A 41 -2.13 -7.44 -6.15
N GLY A 42 -2.52 -6.53 -7.04
CA GLY A 42 -2.11 -6.52 -8.45
C GLY A 42 -0.61 -6.34 -8.66
N LEU A 43 0.05 -5.49 -7.86
CA LEU A 43 1.49 -5.23 -7.94
C LEU A 43 2.31 -6.46 -7.54
N ILE A 44 1.99 -7.11 -6.42
CA ILE A 44 2.67 -8.34 -5.99
C ILE A 44 2.55 -9.43 -7.06
N LYS A 45 1.36 -9.55 -7.62
CA LYS A 45 1.06 -10.42 -8.75
C LYS A 45 1.93 -10.09 -9.99
N SER A 46 2.11 -8.81 -10.33
CA SER A 46 3.03 -8.36 -11.40
C SER A 46 4.49 -8.72 -11.09
N CYS A 47 4.91 -8.60 -9.82
CA CYS A 47 6.24 -9.01 -9.37
C CYS A 47 6.47 -10.53 -9.50
N VAL A 48 5.43 -11.35 -9.32
CA VAL A 48 5.49 -12.80 -9.60
C VAL A 48 5.62 -13.05 -11.10
N ASP A 49 4.82 -12.39 -11.94
CA ASP A 49 4.88 -12.55 -13.40
C ASP A 49 6.27 -12.17 -13.97
N LYS A 50 6.94 -11.18 -13.36
CA LYS A 50 8.31 -10.76 -13.69
C LYS A 50 9.41 -11.69 -13.13
N GLY A 51 9.05 -12.68 -12.31
CA GLY A 51 10.00 -13.64 -11.71
C GLY A 51 10.79 -13.09 -10.52
N PHE A 52 10.39 -11.95 -9.93
CA PHE A 52 11.03 -11.40 -8.74
C PHE A 52 10.56 -12.08 -7.46
N LEU A 53 9.33 -12.59 -7.47
CA LEU A 53 8.71 -13.26 -6.34
C LEU A 53 8.32 -14.70 -6.69
N LYS A 54 8.16 -15.52 -5.65
CA LYS A 54 7.68 -16.90 -5.77
C LYS A 54 6.16 -16.93 -5.96
N ALA A 55 5.67 -18.02 -6.57
CA ALA A 55 4.24 -18.20 -6.87
C ALA A 55 3.32 -18.12 -5.64
N ASP A 56 3.80 -18.51 -4.44
CA ASP A 56 3.06 -18.39 -3.17
C ASP A 56 2.74 -16.92 -2.79
N SER A 57 3.49 -15.95 -3.32
CA SER A 57 3.20 -14.53 -3.15
C SER A 57 1.88 -14.14 -3.84
N THR A 58 1.48 -14.87 -4.89
CA THR A 58 0.14 -14.71 -5.50
C THR A 58 -0.97 -15.13 -4.54
N GLU A 59 -0.74 -16.15 -3.73
CA GLU A 59 -1.70 -16.58 -2.71
C GLU A 59 -1.89 -15.48 -1.65
N ASN A 60 -0.79 -14.90 -1.16
CA ASN A 60 -0.87 -13.76 -0.22
C ASN A 60 -1.58 -12.56 -0.84
N ALA A 61 -1.30 -12.25 -2.11
CA ALA A 61 -2.03 -11.20 -2.83
C ALA A 61 -3.54 -11.49 -2.91
N ASN A 62 -3.93 -12.74 -3.15
CA ASN A 62 -5.34 -13.13 -3.16
C ASN A 62 -5.97 -13.01 -1.76
N LYS A 63 -5.25 -13.39 -0.69
CA LYS A 63 -5.70 -13.21 0.69
C LYS A 63 -5.90 -11.74 1.02
N MET A 64 -4.99 -10.86 0.61
CA MET A 64 -5.11 -9.41 0.80
C MET A 64 -6.34 -8.87 0.07
N ALA A 65 -6.50 -9.21 -1.22
CA ALA A 65 -7.67 -8.83 -2.01
C ALA A 65 -8.99 -9.28 -1.36
N ALA A 66 -9.05 -10.51 -0.87
CA ALA A 66 -10.22 -11.05 -0.16
C ALA A 66 -10.46 -10.34 1.18
N PHE A 67 -9.39 -10.05 1.94
CA PHE A 67 -9.48 -9.33 3.20
C PHE A 67 -10.10 -7.95 3.00
N VAL A 68 -9.57 -7.15 2.07
CA VAL A 68 -10.11 -5.81 1.81
C VAL A 68 -11.52 -5.86 1.20
N GLY A 69 -11.82 -6.87 0.38
CA GLY A 69 -13.15 -7.09 -0.17
C GLY A 69 -14.23 -7.35 0.90
N ASN A 70 -13.83 -8.01 2.00
CA ASN A 70 -14.70 -8.37 3.12
C ASN A 70 -14.67 -7.37 4.28
N MET A 71 -13.99 -6.23 4.14
CA MET A 71 -14.01 -5.20 5.19
C MET A 71 -15.46 -4.75 5.46
N PRO A 72 -15.86 -4.65 6.74
CA PRO A 72 -17.18 -4.18 7.13
C PRO A 72 -17.33 -2.68 6.81
N GLY A 73 -18.56 -2.25 6.59
CA GLY A 73 -18.90 -0.85 6.30
C GLY A 73 -19.52 -0.66 4.91
N ASP A 74 -20.17 0.47 4.73
CA ASP A 74 -20.74 0.90 3.45
C ASP A 74 -19.80 1.91 2.79
N PHE A 75 -19.20 1.51 1.67
CA PHE A 75 -18.27 2.33 0.90
C PHE A 75 -18.24 1.84 -0.56
N ASP A 76 -17.86 2.75 -1.46
CA ASP A 76 -17.85 2.48 -2.89
C ASP A 76 -16.69 1.54 -3.28
N LYS A 77 -17.02 0.39 -3.85
CA LYS A 77 -16.07 -0.64 -4.31
C LYS A 77 -15.90 -0.72 -5.83
N ARG A 78 -16.54 0.17 -6.60
CA ARG A 78 -16.62 0.09 -8.07
C ARG A 78 -15.27 0.15 -8.78
N ASP A 79 -14.30 0.86 -8.21
CA ASP A 79 -12.96 1.02 -8.81
C ASP A 79 -11.97 -0.08 -8.43
N GLY A 80 -12.37 -1.06 -7.62
CA GLY A 80 -11.46 -2.08 -7.10
C GLY A 80 -10.81 -2.93 -8.20
N ASP A 81 -11.57 -3.34 -9.21
CA ASP A 81 -11.06 -4.15 -10.33
C ASP A 81 -10.11 -3.34 -11.22
N LYS A 82 -10.44 -2.06 -11.45
CA LYS A 82 -9.55 -1.13 -12.14
C LYS A 82 -8.24 -0.95 -11.37
N SER A 83 -8.31 -0.82 -10.05
CA SER A 83 -7.16 -0.65 -9.18
C SER A 83 -6.25 -1.88 -9.19
N GLU A 84 -6.82 -3.09 -9.09
CA GLU A 84 -6.06 -4.34 -9.22
C GLU A 84 -5.44 -4.48 -10.62
N GLN A 85 -6.17 -4.12 -11.67
CA GLN A 85 -5.66 -4.20 -13.05
C GLN A 85 -4.51 -3.21 -13.31
N SER A 86 -4.58 -1.99 -12.79
CA SER A 86 -3.44 -1.06 -12.83
C SER A 86 -2.25 -1.59 -12.04
N GLY A 87 -2.49 -2.21 -10.88
CA GLY A 87 -1.42 -2.89 -10.13
C GLY A 87 -0.76 -4.00 -10.94
N ARG A 88 -1.54 -4.81 -11.68
CA ARG A 88 -1.00 -5.83 -12.60
C ARG A 88 -0.09 -5.26 -13.68
N LYS A 89 -0.36 -4.03 -14.13
CA LYS A 89 0.49 -3.29 -15.08
C LYS A 89 1.75 -2.70 -14.46
N GLY A 90 1.92 -2.79 -13.13
CA GLY A 90 3.03 -2.16 -12.44
C GLY A 90 2.78 -0.68 -12.12
N GLU A 91 1.52 -0.26 -12.03
CA GLU A 91 1.14 1.14 -11.78
C GLU A 91 0.60 1.33 -10.36
N VAL A 92 1.00 2.43 -9.72
CA VAL A 92 0.50 2.88 -8.40
C VAL A 92 -0.35 4.14 -8.58
N PHE A 93 -1.39 4.29 -7.76
CA PHE A 93 -2.17 5.52 -7.73
C PHE A 93 -1.51 6.53 -6.79
N THR A 94 -1.03 7.65 -7.35
CA THR A 94 -0.40 8.74 -6.59
C THR A 94 -0.75 10.08 -7.24
N ASP A 95 -0.95 11.12 -6.43
CA ASP A 95 -1.31 12.46 -6.89
C ASP A 95 -2.54 12.53 -7.81
N GLY A 96 -3.49 11.60 -7.64
CA GLY A 96 -4.74 11.57 -8.42
C GLY A 96 -4.64 10.83 -9.76
N GLU A 97 -3.50 10.21 -10.08
CA GLU A 97 -3.32 9.45 -11.33
C GLU A 97 -2.54 8.14 -11.13
N TYR A 98 -2.65 7.22 -12.09
CA TYR A 98 -1.85 6.00 -12.11
C TYR A 98 -0.51 6.28 -12.77
N LYS A 99 0.58 6.01 -12.06
CA LYS A 99 1.96 6.18 -12.55
C LYS A 99 2.71 4.87 -12.50
N SER A 100 3.63 4.67 -13.43
CA SER A 100 4.58 3.55 -13.41
C SER A 100 5.33 3.52 -12.08
N LEU A 101 5.22 2.42 -11.33
CA LEU A 101 5.97 2.23 -10.09
C LEU A 101 7.48 2.30 -10.38
N GLU A 102 7.94 1.50 -11.35
CA GLU A 102 9.37 1.34 -11.67
C GLU A 102 10.03 2.67 -12.02
N SER A 103 9.33 3.54 -12.75
CA SER A 103 9.85 4.85 -13.15
C SER A 103 9.86 5.88 -12.02
N ASN A 104 9.14 5.63 -10.93
CA ASN A 104 8.99 6.53 -9.79
C ASN A 104 9.64 5.99 -8.50
N LEU A 105 10.39 4.89 -8.58
CA LEU A 105 11.17 4.40 -7.45
C LEU A 105 12.31 5.37 -7.12
N PRO A 106 12.68 5.51 -5.82
CA PRO A 106 13.90 6.19 -5.44
C PRO A 106 15.12 5.62 -6.18
N PRO A 107 16.13 6.44 -6.49
CA PRO A 107 17.28 6.01 -7.31
C PRO A 107 18.10 4.86 -6.70
N ASN A 108 17.97 4.63 -5.39
CA ASN A 108 18.65 3.57 -4.65
C ASN A 108 17.77 2.33 -4.40
N LEU A 109 16.57 2.26 -5.00
CA LEU A 109 15.64 1.15 -4.85
C LEU A 109 15.29 0.53 -6.20
N THR A 110 15.72 -0.71 -6.42
CA THR A 110 15.33 -1.46 -7.63
C THR A 110 13.91 -2.00 -7.52
N LEU A 111 13.26 -2.26 -8.66
CA LEU A 111 11.93 -2.88 -8.67
C LEU A 111 11.91 -4.24 -7.97
N LYS A 112 12.97 -5.05 -8.11
CA LYS A 112 13.09 -6.33 -7.40
C LYS A 112 13.11 -6.15 -5.89
N GLN A 113 13.92 -5.22 -5.38
CA GLN A 113 13.98 -4.93 -3.93
C GLN A 113 12.63 -4.41 -3.41
N TRP A 114 11.97 -3.54 -4.18
CA TRP A 114 10.63 -3.08 -3.84
C TRP A 114 9.64 -4.25 -3.75
N CYS A 115 9.65 -5.16 -4.73
CA CYS A 115 8.78 -6.34 -4.75
C CYS A 115 9.00 -7.22 -3.52
N GLU A 116 10.26 -7.48 -3.15
CA GLU A 116 10.62 -8.28 -1.97
C GLU A 116 10.14 -7.62 -0.67
N GLN A 117 10.32 -6.31 -0.54
CA GLN A 117 9.85 -5.55 0.62
C GLN A 117 8.32 -5.51 0.70
N ALA A 118 7.65 -5.31 -0.44
CA ALA A 118 6.20 -5.28 -0.51
C ALA A 118 5.58 -6.65 -0.16
N ASP A 119 6.16 -7.75 -0.65
CA ASP A 119 5.71 -9.10 -0.30
C ASP A 119 5.92 -9.39 1.19
N GLN A 120 7.07 -9.03 1.75
CA GLN A 120 7.32 -9.17 3.18
C GLN A 120 6.28 -8.38 4.00
N GLY A 121 6.06 -7.10 3.66
CA GLY A 121 5.08 -6.25 4.33
C GLY A 121 3.66 -6.82 4.23
N MET A 122 3.28 -7.36 3.07
CA MET A 122 1.99 -8.01 2.87
C MET A 122 1.86 -9.25 3.77
N ARG A 123 2.87 -10.14 3.79
CA ARG A 123 2.87 -11.34 4.64
C ARG A 123 2.76 -11.00 6.12
N GLU A 124 3.49 -9.99 6.58
CA GLU A 124 3.42 -9.54 7.98
C GLU A 124 2.05 -8.92 8.30
N GLY A 125 1.49 -8.14 7.37
CA GLY A 125 0.14 -7.58 7.50
C GLY A 125 -0.93 -8.67 7.62
N LEU A 126 -0.89 -9.67 6.73
CA LEU A 126 -1.82 -10.81 6.75
C LEU A 126 -1.74 -11.59 8.07
N LYS A 127 -0.52 -11.87 8.56
CA LYS A 127 -0.32 -12.54 9.85
C LYS A 127 -0.96 -11.77 11.00
N ARG A 128 -0.88 -10.44 11.01
CA ARG A 128 -1.46 -9.59 12.07
C ARG A 128 -2.99 -9.63 12.09
N VAL A 129 -3.62 -9.92 10.95
CA VAL A 129 -5.08 -10.07 10.83
C VAL A 129 -5.54 -11.53 10.84
N GLY A 130 -4.63 -12.48 11.13
CA GLY A 130 -4.94 -13.90 11.27
C GLY A 130 -5.05 -14.68 9.95
N LEU A 131 -4.38 -14.23 8.88
CA LEU A 131 -4.39 -14.83 7.53
C LEU A 131 -3.02 -15.35 7.06
#